data_AF-A0A524DZ73-F1
#
_entry.id   AF-A0A524DZ73-F1
#
_cell.length_a   1.000
_cell.length_b   1.000
_cell.length_c   1.000
_cell.angle_alpha   90.00
_cell.angle_beta   90.00
_cell.angle_gamma   90.00
#
_symmetry.space_group_name_H-M   'P 1'
#
loop_
_entity.id
_entity.type
_entity.pdbx_description
1 polymer ?
#
loop_
_entity_poly.entity_id
_entity_poly.type
_entity_poly.pdbx_seq_one_letter_code
_entity_poly.pdbx_strand_id
1 'polypeptide(L)'
;MMLFFKINDYLSLKLENGLTNIYIDEDLFIQCKYLLLNIPQQEIESVNNIKSIDEAAKFLNNSLEGSMPKNFYLDPKVEFWGHCSNLQAWYEEGYDVRLIHSNLAFSLLKKLAEAGDKEAKKVFKEEIAKKLETGHLKTIQFLMANQYLDFLNQKEISCVLEQSLSNLFTQLVQNLEILFQSPFKNYFKVRSLFEIILLLDLKHGMNTFYHVFKELSNSIKKEFATRFILYLNYKEILGYKLPYRKFFLFFEKILKYIYLEYPELRDFLNLIETGYLDGNISLDDRFLYGTT
;
A
#
# COMPACT_ATOMS: atom_id res chain seq x y z
N MET A 1 -29.47 -24.82 8.62
CA MET A 1 -28.38 -25.52 9.35
C MET A 1 -27.18 -24.60 9.34
N MET A 2 -26.64 -24.27 10.51
CA MET A 2 -25.50 -23.37 10.65
C MET A 2 -24.27 -24.23 10.98
N LEU A 3 -23.27 -24.26 10.10
CA LEU A 3 -22.00 -24.91 10.39
C LEU A 3 -21.04 -23.87 10.96
N PHE A 4 -20.19 -24.30 11.89
CA PHE A 4 -19.15 -23.48 12.50
C PHE A 4 -17.85 -24.29 12.55
N PHE A 5 -16.75 -23.63 12.20
CA PHE A 5 -15.42 -24.22 12.26
C PHE A 5 -14.45 -23.18 12.82
N LYS A 6 -13.74 -23.53 13.91
CA LYS A 6 -12.73 -22.68 14.53
C LYS A 6 -11.35 -23.16 14.10
N ILE A 7 -10.56 -22.26 13.52
CA ILE A 7 -9.17 -22.54 13.11
C ILE A 7 -8.22 -22.22 14.27
N ASN A 8 -8.36 -21.04 14.84
CA ASN A 8 -7.63 -20.61 16.03
C ASN A 8 -8.48 -19.66 16.86
N ASP A 9 -7.89 -19.05 17.90
CA ASP A 9 -8.61 -18.16 18.82
C ASP A 9 -9.18 -16.91 18.16
N TYR A 10 -8.60 -16.47 17.05
CA TYR A 10 -9.03 -15.28 16.32
C TYR A 10 -9.79 -15.64 15.04
N LEU A 11 -9.47 -16.75 14.35
CA LEU A 11 -10.00 -17.09 13.03
C LEU A 11 -11.05 -18.21 13.09
N SER A 12 -12.23 -17.94 12.52
CA SER A 12 -13.28 -18.96 12.36
C SER A 12 -14.08 -18.79 11.07
N LEU A 13 -14.82 -19.82 10.68
CA LEU A 13 -15.73 -19.81 9.55
C LEU A 13 -17.14 -20.22 9.99
N LYS A 14 -18.16 -19.63 9.38
CA LYS A 14 -19.57 -20.02 9.54
C LYS A 14 -20.24 -20.20 8.19
N LEU A 15 -21.05 -21.25 8.05
CA LEU A 15 -21.97 -21.42 6.91
C LEU A 15 -23.32 -20.83 7.28
N GLU A 16 -23.65 -19.68 6.70
CA GLU A 16 -24.85 -18.90 7.01
C GLU A 16 -25.58 -18.57 5.71
N ASN A 17 -26.88 -18.88 5.63
CA ASN A 17 -27.69 -18.65 4.43
C ASN A 17 -27.11 -19.23 3.13
N GLY A 18 -26.41 -20.38 3.24
CA GLY A 18 -25.76 -21.04 2.10
C GLY A 18 -24.45 -20.40 1.66
N LEU A 19 -23.92 -19.44 2.42
CA LEU A 19 -22.65 -18.77 2.14
C LEU A 19 -21.63 -19.03 3.25
N THR A 20 -20.39 -19.29 2.86
CA THR A 20 -19.27 -19.39 3.80
C THR A 20 -18.75 -18.00 4.14
N ASN A 21 -18.78 -17.66 5.44
CA ASN A 21 -18.30 -16.40 5.97
C ASN A 21 -17.09 -16.64 6.86
N ILE A 22 -16.07 -15.81 6.72
CA ILE A 22 -14.87 -15.80 7.56
C ILE A 22 -15.06 -14.75 8.66
N TYR A 23 -14.65 -15.07 9.87
CA TYR A 23 -14.73 -14.22 11.05
C TYR A 23 -13.35 -14.08 11.70
N ILE A 24 -13.00 -12.85 12.09
CA ILE A 24 -11.78 -12.52 12.81
C ILE A 24 -12.16 -11.83 14.10
N ASP A 25 -11.84 -12.43 15.25
CA ASP A 25 -12.25 -11.94 16.58
C ASP A 25 -13.77 -11.67 16.64
N GLU A 26 -14.55 -12.64 16.17
CA GLU A 26 -16.01 -12.59 16.05
C GLU A 26 -16.58 -11.57 15.03
N ASP A 27 -15.75 -10.70 14.46
CA ASP A 27 -16.14 -9.74 13.43
C ASP A 27 -16.13 -10.37 12.03
N LEU A 28 -17.18 -10.09 11.25
CA LEU A 28 -17.29 -10.57 9.88
C LEU A 28 -16.19 -9.96 8.99
N PHE A 29 -15.38 -10.82 8.39
CA PHE A 29 -14.35 -10.43 7.43
C PHE A 29 -14.95 -10.29 6.02
N ILE A 30 -14.94 -9.06 5.49
CA ILE A 30 -15.63 -8.69 4.23
C ILE A 30 -14.65 -8.54 3.05
N GLN A 31 -13.35 -8.37 3.30
CA GLN A 31 -12.36 -8.12 2.24
C GLN A 31 -12.05 -9.38 1.42
N CYS A 32 -11.93 -9.21 0.10
CA CYS A 32 -11.43 -10.24 -0.84
C CYS A 32 -12.03 -11.66 -0.68
N LYS A 33 -13.36 -11.80 -0.64
CA LYS A 33 -14.05 -13.10 -0.69
C LYS A 33 -13.86 -13.89 -2.00
N TYR A 34 -13.17 -13.32 -3.00
CA TYR A 34 -13.26 -13.75 -4.40
C TYR A 34 -12.25 -14.80 -4.86
N LEU A 35 -11.30 -15.23 -4.04
CA LEU A 35 -10.23 -16.14 -4.50
C LEU A 35 -9.90 -17.24 -3.48
N LEU A 36 -10.81 -18.20 -3.39
CA LEU A 36 -10.49 -19.53 -2.89
C LEU A 36 -10.51 -20.45 -4.11
N LEU A 37 -9.34 -20.75 -4.68
CA LEU A 37 -9.23 -21.62 -5.86
C LEU A 37 -9.71 -23.02 -5.48
N ASN A 38 -10.65 -23.55 -6.26
CA ASN A 38 -10.97 -24.97 -6.26
C ASN A 38 -10.47 -25.55 -7.58
N ILE A 39 -9.37 -26.31 -7.55
CA ILE A 39 -8.70 -26.83 -8.75
C ILE A 39 -9.37 -28.16 -9.15
N PRO A 40 -9.95 -28.29 -10.36
CA PRO A 40 -10.51 -29.55 -10.83
C PRO A 40 -9.43 -30.63 -10.95
N GLN A 41 -9.77 -31.87 -10.56
CA GLN A 41 -8.85 -33.01 -10.55
C GLN A 41 -8.24 -33.33 -11.94
N GLN A 42 -8.90 -32.89 -13.02
CA GLN A 42 -8.51 -33.14 -14.42
C GLN A 42 -7.38 -32.23 -14.93
N GLU A 43 -7.01 -31.17 -14.18
CA GLU A 43 -5.95 -30.22 -14.59
C GLU A 43 -4.63 -30.43 -13.82
N ILE A 44 -4.63 -31.30 -12.80
CA ILE A 44 -3.50 -31.56 -11.89
C ILE A 44 -2.25 -32.08 -12.63
N GLU A 45 -2.42 -32.81 -13.73
CA GLU A 45 -1.28 -33.34 -14.51
C GLU A 45 -0.44 -32.24 -15.18
N SER A 46 -0.98 -31.02 -15.32
CA SER A 46 -0.28 -29.87 -15.91
C SER A 46 0.39 -28.93 -14.88
N VAL A 47 0.24 -29.22 -13.58
CA VAL A 47 0.61 -28.32 -12.45
C VAL A 47 2.02 -28.58 -11.88
N ASN A 48 2.79 -29.47 -12.50
CA ASN A 48 4.15 -29.74 -12.06
C ASN A 48 5.05 -28.50 -12.30
N ASN A 49 5.36 -27.78 -11.19
CA ASN A 49 6.25 -26.61 -11.03
C ASN A 49 5.59 -25.30 -10.53
N ILE A 50 4.32 -25.32 -10.10
CA ILE A 50 3.68 -24.13 -9.53
C ILE A 50 4.16 -23.86 -8.10
N LYS A 51 4.64 -22.65 -7.81
CA LYS A 51 5.20 -22.24 -6.50
C LYS A 51 4.18 -21.56 -5.58
N SER A 52 3.02 -21.15 -6.10
CA SER A 52 1.95 -20.49 -5.33
C SER A 52 0.59 -20.60 -6.01
N ILE A 53 -0.46 -20.41 -5.23
CA ILE A 53 -1.84 -20.31 -5.76
C ILE A 53 -2.00 -19.15 -6.74
N ASP A 54 -1.28 -18.04 -6.57
CA ASP A 54 -1.29 -16.93 -7.53
C ASP A 54 -0.72 -17.32 -8.90
N GLU A 55 0.30 -18.19 -8.90
CA GLU A 55 0.88 -18.72 -10.12
C GLU A 55 -0.09 -19.71 -10.78
N ALA A 56 -0.78 -20.56 -9.99
CA ALA A 56 -1.88 -21.40 -10.48
C ALA A 56 -3.01 -20.57 -11.11
N ALA A 57 -3.45 -19.50 -10.46
CA ALA A 57 -4.53 -18.64 -10.93
C ALA A 57 -4.25 -18.04 -12.32
N LYS A 58 -2.98 -17.73 -12.63
CA LYS A 58 -2.58 -17.22 -13.96
C LYS A 58 -2.74 -18.26 -15.07
N PHE A 59 -2.54 -19.54 -14.77
CA PHE A 59 -2.70 -20.63 -15.73
C PHE A 59 -4.16 -21.06 -15.90
N LEU A 60 -4.98 -20.89 -14.87
CA LEU A 60 -6.35 -21.39 -14.81
C LEU A 60 -7.42 -20.49 -15.49
N ASN A 61 -7.00 -19.41 -16.16
CA ASN A 61 -7.86 -18.38 -16.76
C ASN A 61 -8.81 -17.69 -15.74
N ASN A 62 -9.22 -16.46 -16.04
CA ASN A 62 -10.13 -15.64 -15.20
C ASN A 62 -11.54 -16.26 -15.01
N SER A 63 -11.81 -17.47 -15.51
CA SER A 63 -13.07 -18.20 -15.30
C SER A 63 -13.28 -18.72 -13.87
N LEU A 64 -12.25 -18.65 -13.02
CA LEU A 64 -12.35 -18.90 -11.58
C LEU A 64 -12.60 -17.61 -10.77
N GLU A 65 -12.46 -16.44 -11.40
CA GLU A 65 -12.79 -15.14 -10.81
C GLU A 65 -14.23 -14.74 -11.19
N GLY A 66 -15.17 -15.06 -10.30
CA GLY A 66 -16.58 -14.68 -10.44
C GLY A 66 -17.46 -15.83 -10.94
N SER A 67 -18.59 -16.01 -10.25
CA SER A 67 -19.68 -16.97 -10.50
C SER A 67 -19.32 -18.06 -11.50
N MET A 68 -18.89 -19.21 -10.96
CA MET A 68 -18.69 -20.46 -11.68
C MET A 68 -19.63 -20.60 -12.87
N PRO A 69 -19.18 -21.10 -14.03
CA PRO A 69 -20.11 -21.52 -15.08
C PRO A 69 -21.19 -22.39 -14.43
N LYS A 70 -22.47 -22.13 -14.75
CA LYS A 70 -23.69 -22.70 -14.11
C LYS A 70 -23.69 -24.23 -13.93
N ASN A 71 -22.72 -24.94 -14.51
CA ASN A 71 -22.59 -26.38 -14.49
C ASN A 71 -21.77 -26.96 -13.31
N PHE A 72 -21.20 -26.13 -12.42
CA PHE A 72 -20.45 -26.62 -11.24
C PHE A 72 -20.99 -26.05 -9.92
N TYR A 73 -22.30 -26.08 -9.70
CA TYR A 73 -22.85 -25.74 -8.38
C TYR A 73 -22.41 -26.83 -7.36
N LEU A 74 -21.40 -26.52 -6.56
CA LEU A 74 -21.00 -27.37 -5.43
C LEU A 74 -22.02 -27.21 -4.30
N ASP A 75 -22.28 -28.30 -3.58
CA ASP A 75 -23.10 -28.23 -2.38
C ASP A 75 -22.44 -27.26 -1.37
N PRO A 76 -23.18 -26.28 -0.81
CA PRO A 76 -22.61 -25.28 0.09
C PRO A 76 -21.85 -25.83 1.28
N LYS A 77 -22.17 -27.06 1.76
CA LYS A 77 -21.43 -27.70 2.84
C LYS A 77 -20.09 -28.25 2.35
N VAL A 78 -20.05 -28.80 1.13
CA VAL A 78 -18.80 -29.30 0.52
C VAL A 78 -17.84 -28.13 0.30
N GLU A 79 -18.34 -27.02 -0.25
CA GLU A 79 -17.55 -25.80 -0.39
C GLU A 79 -17.05 -25.27 0.96
N PHE A 80 -17.93 -25.21 1.97
CA PHE A 80 -17.56 -24.80 3.33
C PHE A 80 -16.39 -25.61 3.90
N TRP A 81 -16.44 -26.94 3.79
CA TRP A 81 -15.36 -27.80 4.28
C TRP A 81 -14.07 -27.67 3.47
N GLY A 82 -14.17 -27.38 2.17
CA GLY A 82 -13.02 -27.03 1.33
C GLY A 82 -12.33 -25.76 1.84
N HIS A 83 -13.09 -24.70 2.09
CA HIS A 83 -12.57 -23.44 2.63
C HIS A 83 -11.96 -23.60 4.02
N CYS A 84 -12.61 -24.38 4.89
CA CYS A 84 -12.08 -24.70 6.22
C CYS A 84 -10.75 -25.42 6.12
N SER A 85 -10.64 -26.44 5.26
CA SER A 85 -9.41 -27.21 5.08
C SER A 85 -8.26 -26.36 4.55
N ASN A 86 -8.53 -25.49 3.56
CA ASN A 86 -7.52 -24.59 3.00
C ASN A 86 -6.97 -23.62 4.04
N LEU A 87 -7.86 -22.96 4.81
CA LEU A 87 -7.42 -22.01 5.84
C LEU A 87 -6.82 -22.70 7.06
N GLN A 88 -7.23 -23.92 7.39
CA GLN A 88 -6.61 -24.74 8.42
C GLN A 88 -5.16 -25.09 8.02
N ALA A 89 -4.94 -25.59 6.80
CA ALA A 89 -3.60 -25.90 6.30
C ALA A 89 -2.72 -24.64 6.25
N TRP A 90 -3.28 -23.52 5.79
CA TRP A 90 -2.59 -22.23 5.81
C TRP A 90 -2.13 -21.83 7.23
N TYR A 91 -2.98 -22.01 8.24
CA TYR A 91 -2.64 -21.74 9.63
C TYR A 91 -1.59 -22.72 10.18
N GLU A 92 -1.74 -24.03 9.94
CA GLU A 92 -0.83 -25.07 10.43
C GLU A 92 0.58 -24.95 9.86
N GLU A 93 0.71 -24.46 8.62
CA GLU A 93 1.99 -24.16 7.97
C GLU A 93 2.52 -22.76 8.32
N GLY A 94 2.09 -22.20 9.45
CA GLY A 94 2.61 -20.93 9.97
C GLY A 94 2.24 -19.72 9.10
N TYR A 95 1.00 -19.70 8.59
CA TYR A 95 0.48 -18.64 7.72
C TYR A 95 1.23 -18.47 6.39
N ASP A 96 1.76 -19.55 5.80
CA ASP A 96 2.46 -19.50 4.52
C ASP A 96 1.57 -18.92 3.40
N VAL A 97 1.89 -17.68 2.98
CA VAL A 97 1.12 -16.91 1.99
C VAL A 97 1.04 -17.55 0.61
N ARG A 98 1.79 -18.64 0.35
CA ARG A 98 1.73 -19.41 -0.90
C ARG A 98 0.55 -20.38 -0.95
N LEU A 99 -0.03 -20.73 0.20
CA LEU A 99 -1.07 -21.76 0.37
C LEU A 99 -2.50 -21.26 0.18
N ILE A 100 -2.72 -19.95 0.16
CA ILE A 100 -3.97 -19.31 -0.26
C ILE A 100 -3.64 -18.13 -1.17
N HIS A 101 -4.63 -17.61 -1.88
CA HIS A 101 -4.40 -16.49 -2.80
C HIS A 101 -3.86 -15.26 -2.06
N SER A 102 -2.84 -14.59 -2.60
CA SER A 102 -2.09 -13.59 -1.84
C SER A 102 -2.93 -12.39 -1.39
N ASN A 103 -3.93 -11.96 -2.18
CA ASN A 103 -4.83 -10.89 -1.74
C ASN A 103 -5.62 -11.27 -0.48
N LEU A 104 -6.02 -12.55 -0.36
CA LEU A 104 -6.70 -13.06 0.84
C LEU A 104 -5.70 -13.25 1.98
N ALA A 105 -4.54 -13.88 1.72
CA ALA A 105 -3.51 -14.08 2.73
C ALA A 105 -3.10 -12.77 3.40
N PHE A 106 -2.80 -11.75 2.60
CA PHE A 106 -2.29 -10.47 3.09
C PHE A 106 -3.35 -9.70 3.90
N SER A 107 -4.62 -9.79 3.50
CA SER A 107 -5.72 -9.12 4.20
C SER A 107 -6.11 -9.83 5.49
N LEU A 108 -6.10 -11.17 5.51
CA LEU A 108 -6.27 -11.97 6.72
C LEU A 108 -5.14 -11.72 7.71
N LEU A 109 -3.88 -11.79 7.26
CA LEU A 109 -2.70 -11.52 8.10
C LEU A 109 -2.79 -10.15 8.79
N LYS A 110 -3.18 -9.10 8.04
CA LYS A 110 -3.39 -7.77 8.62
C LYS A 110 -4.43 -7.81 9.73
N LYS A 111 -5.59 -8.40 9.47
CA LYS A 111 -6.71 -8.39 10.43
C LYS A 111 -6.41 -9.23 11.66
N LEU A 112 -5.75 -10.38 11.50
CA LEU A 112 -5.28 -11.20 12.62
C LEU A 112 -4.22 -10.46 13.46
N ALA A 113 -3.30 -9.74 12.80
CA ALA A 113 -2.31 -8.91 13.47
C ALA A 113 -2.94 -7.73 14.25
N GLU A 114 -4.02 -7.14 13.72
CA GLU A 114 -4.83 -6.12 14.40
C GLU A 114 -5.59 -6.70 15.60
N ALA A 115 -6.12 -7.92 15.48
CA ALA A 115 -6.82 -8.63 16.56
C ALA A 115 -5.90 -9.12 17.68
N GLY A 116 -4.58 -9.16 17.46
CA GLY A 116 -3.59 -9.50 18.49
C GLY A 116 -2.86 -10.83 18.30
N ASP A 117 -3.09 -11.53 17.19
CA ASP A 117 -2.34 -12.74 16.84
C ASP A 117 -0.87 -12.38 16.57
N LYS A 118 0.02 -12.87 17.46
CA LYS A 118 1.45 -12.58 17.42
C LYS A 118 2.17 -13.27 16.26
N GLU A 119 1.76 -14.47 15.89
CA GLU A 119 2.40 -15.22 14.80
C GLU A 119 1.97 -14.62 13.46
N ALA A 120 0.67 -14.32 13.28
CA ALA A 120 0.19 -13.60 12.11
C ALA A 120 0.87 -12.24 11.97
N LYS A 121 1.04 -11.49 13.07
CA LYS A 121 1.75 -10.21 13.06
C LYS A 121 3.21 -10.34 12.63
N LYS A 122 3.91 -11.39 13.07
CA LYS A 122 5.29 -11.65 12.70
C LYS A 122 5.39 -11.95 11.19
N VAL A 123 4.61 -12.92 10.70
CA VAL A 123 4.57 -13.30 9.27
C VAL A 123 4.17 -12.11 8.40
N PHE A 124 3.18 -11.32 8.84
CA PHE A 124 2.75 -10.13 8.12
C PHE A 124 3.87 -9.10 7.95
N LYS A 125 4.64 -8.84 9.01
CA LYS A 125 5.79 -7.93 8.96
C LYS A 125 6.88 -8.45 8.02
N GLU A 126 7.17 -9.74 8.05
CA GLU A 126 8.15 -10.37 7.15
C GLU A 126 7.73 -10.23 5.68
N GLU A 127 6.45 -10.43 5.37
CA GLU A 127 5.95 -10.29 4.00
C GLU A 127 5.90 -8.83 3.52
N ILE A 128 5.60 -7.87 4.41
CA ILE A 128 5.76 -6.44 4.12
C ILE A 128 7.23 -6.14 3.82
N ALA A 129 8.14 -6.66 4.64
CA ALA A 129 9.59 -6.46 4.47
C ALA A 129 10.09 -6.99 3.13
N LYS A 130 9.76 -8.25 2.77
CA LYS A 130 10.13 -8.84 1.46
C LYS A 130 9.62 -8.01 0.29
N LYS A 131 8.38 -7.50 0.37
CA LYS A 131 7.81 -6.64 -0.69
C LYS A 131 8.53 -5.28 -0.75
N LEU A 132 8.83 -4.70 0.41
CA LEU A 132 9.50 -3.41 0.52
C LEU A 132 10.96 -3.48 0.04
N GLU A 133 11.66 -4.58 0.32
CA GLU A 133 13.06 -4.82 -0.08
C GLU A 133 13.26 -4.65 -1.59
N THR A 134 12.26 -4.99 -2.40
CA THR A 134 12.30 -4.80 -3.86
C THR A 134 12.55 -3.34 -4.28
N GLY A 135 12.21 -2.37 -3.43
CA GLY A 135 12.40 -0.94 -3.68
C GLY A 135 11.59 -0.40 -4.87
N HIS A 136 10.59 -1.13 -5.35
CA HIS A 136 9.75 -0.68 -6.46
C HIS A 136 8.70 0.34 -6.00
N LEU A 137 8.61 1.49 -6.69
CA LEU A 137 7.69 2.56 -6.31
C LEU A 137 6.22 2.12 -6.23
N LYS A 138 5.75 1.32 -7.19
CA LYS A 138 4.38 0.79 -7.20
C LYS A 138 4.08 -0.05 -5.96
N THR A 139 5.04 -0.85 -5.53
CA THR A 139 4.92 -1.67 -4.31
C THR A 139 4.83 -0.77 -3.08
N ILE A 140 5.70 0.23 -2.97
CA ILE A 140 5.69 1.18 -1.85
C ILE A 140 4.35 1.92 -1.80
N GLN A 141 3.85 2.41 -2.94
CA GLN A 141 2.54 3.06 -3.04
C GLN A 141 1.41 2.15 -2.56
N PHE A 142 1.41 0.87 -2.98
CA PHE A 142 0.44 -0.11 -2.53
C PHE A 142 0.51 -0.35 -1.00
N LEU A 143 1.71 -0.52 -0.45
CA LEU A 143 1.91 -0.70 1.00
C LEU A 143 1.45 0.53 1.80
N MET A 144 1.67 1.74 1.25
CA MET A 144 1.22 2.99 1.84
C MET A 144 -0.29 3.15 1.82
N ALA A 145 -0.93 2.95 0.65
CA ALA A 145 -2.37 3.13 0.48
C ALA A 145 -3.18 2.25 1.45
N ASN A 146 -2.66 1.07 1.77
CA ASN A 146 -3.30 0.12 2.68
C ASN A 146 -2.83 0.22 4.15
N GLN A 147 -1.99 1.21 4.49
CA GLN A 147 -1.42 1.43 5.82
C GLN A 147 -0.61 0.23 6.35
N TYR A 148 -0.02 -0.57 5.46
CA TYR A 148 0.77 -1.75 5.84
C TYR A 148 2.13 -1.37 6.44
N LEU A 149 2.71 -0.24 6.03
CA LEU A 149 3.99 0.24 6.58
C LEU A 149 3.88 0.66 8.06
N ASP A 150 2.69 0.77 8.64
CA ASP A 150 2.51 1.09 10.07
C ASP A 150 2.87 -0.08 10.99
N PHE A 151 3.01 -1.29 10.44
CA PHE A 151 3.43 -2.48 11.18
C PHE A 151 4.95 -2.61 11.33
N LEU A 152 5.72 -1.84 10.55
CA LEU A 152 7.17 -1.79 10.63
C LEU A 152 7.63 -0.51 11.35
N ASN A 153 8.60 -0.65 12.24
CA ASN A 153 9.24 0.48 12.89
C ASN A 153 10.32 1.13 11.99
N GLN A 154 10.86 2.26 12.43
CA GLN A 154 11.88 3.00 11.70
C GLN A 154 13.13 2.16 11.38
N LYS A 155 13.65 1.41 12.36
CA LYS A 155 14.86 0.59 12.16
C LYS A 155 14.61 -0.54 11.18
N GLU A 156 13.43 -1.17 11.23
CA GLU A 156 13.04 -2.24 10.32
C GLU A 156 12.97 -1.74 8.87
N ILE A 157 12.31 -0.61 8.62
CA ILE A 157 12.24 -0.03 7.27
C ILE A 157 13.61 0.40 6.76
N SER A 158 14.43 1.02 7.61
CA SER A 158 15.80 1.39 7.24
C SER A 158 16.66 0.18 6.87
N CYS A 159 16.57 -0.91 7.64
CA CYS A 159 17.29 -2.16 7.36
C CYS A 159 16.83 -2.78 6.04
N VAL A 160 15.51 -2.88 5.82
CA VAL A 160 14.93 -3.51 4.63
C VAL A 160 15.25 -2.74 3.34
N LEU A 161 15.25 -1.41 3.39
CA LEU A 161 15.52 -0.58 2.22
C LEU A 161 17.02 -0.37 1.97
N GLU A 162 17.92 -0.77 2.86
CA GLU A 162 19.35 -0.43 2.77
C GLU A 162 19.95 -0.78 1.40
N GLN A 163 19.64 -1.97 0.87
CA GLN A 163 20.18 -2.43 -0.41
C GLN A 163 19.47 -1.84 -1.63
N SER A 164 18.19 -1.47 -1.49
CA SER A 164 17.37 -0.96 -2.60
C SER A 164 17.19 0.56 -2.60
N LEU A 165 17.74 1.27 -1.61
CA LEU A 165 17.57 2.71 -1.43
C LEU A 165 18.06 3.53 -2.63
N SER A 166 19.22 3.17 -3.20
CA SER A 166 19.76 3.83 -4.38
C SER A 166 18.85 3.68 -5.60
N ASN A 167 18.31 2.48 -5.81
CA ASN A 167 17.35 2.20 -6.88
C ASN A 167 16.04 2.98 -6.66
N LEU A 168 15.57 3.04 -5.41
CA LEU A 168 14.39 3.83 -5.04
C LEU A 168 14.58 5.32 -5.35
N PHE A 169 15.72 5.91 -4.96
CA PHE A 169 16.03 7.31 -5.27
C PHE A 169 16.10 7.56 -6.77
N THR A 170 16.75 6.65 -7.51
CA THR A 170 16.82 6.72 -8.97
C THR A 170 15.43 6.72 -9.60
N GLN A 171 14.55 5.81 -9.16
CA GLN A 171 13.17 5.75 -9.62
C GLN A 171 12.40 7.03 -9.28
N LEU A 172 12.55 7.59 -8.06
CA LEU A 172 11.90 8.84 -7.67
C LEU A 172 12.33 10.00 -8.57
N VAL A 173 13.63 10.18 -8.77
CA VAL A 173 14.21 11.23 -9.63
C VAL A 173 13.68 11.08 -11.06
N GLN A 174 13.78 9.89 -11.65
CA GLN A 174 13.32 9.65 -13.03
C GLN A 174 11.82 9.91 -13.20
N ASN A 175 10.98 9.46 -12.25
CA ASN A 175 9.54 9.69 -12.34
C ASN A 175 9.19 11.18 -12.18
N LEU A 176 9.89 11.90 -11.30
CA LEU A 176 9.70 13.35 -11.15
C LEU A 176 10.14 14.08 -12.42
N GLU A 177 11.31 13.78 -12.98
CA GLU A 177 11.75 14.35 -14.26
C GLU A 177 10.70 14.20 -15.36
N ILE A 178 10.20 12.98 -15.57
CA ILE A 178 9.19 12.69 -16.57
C ILE A 178 7.90 13.49 -16.31
N LEU A 179 7.44 13.56 -15.05
CA LEU A 179 6.20 14.24 -14.70
C LEU A 179 6.28 15.76 -14.82
N PHE A 180 7.42 16.36 -14.49
CA PHE A 180 7.63 17.80 -14.55
C PHE A 180 7.93 18.29 -15.98
N GLN A 181 8.54 17.44 -16.81
CA GLN A 181 8.76 17.74 -18.23
C GLN A 181 7.51 17.49 -19.10
N SER A 182 6.53 16.74 -18.59
CA SER A 182 5.26 16.48 -19.28
C SER A 182 4.41 17.74 -19.43
N PRO A 183 3.85 18.03 -20.62
CA PRO A 183 2.91 19.14 -20.80
C PRO A 183 1.61 18.94 -20.01
N PHE A 184 1.26 17.69 -19.71
CA PHE A 184 0.14 17.34 -18.83
C PHE A 184 0.69 16.97 -17.46
N LYS A 185 0.63 17.92 -16.52
CA LYS A 185 1.08 17.71 -15.15
C LYS A 185 0.09 16.78 -14.45
N ASN A 186 0.45 15.51 -14.32
CA ASN A 186 -0.36 14.55 -13.56
C ASN A 186 -0.16 14.80 -12.05
N TYR A 187 -0.94 15.74 -11.52
CA TYR A 187 -0.84 16.17 -10.12
C TYR A 187 -1.03 15.04 -9.13
N PHE A 188 -1.91 14.07 -9.44
CA PHE A 188 -2.09 12.87 -8.63
C PHE A 188 -0.79 12.06 -8.49
N LYS A 189 -0.07 11.84 -9.59
CA LYS A 189 1.21 11.12 -9.57
C LYS A 189 2.29 11.91 -8.83
N VAL A 190 2.42 13.22 -9.08
CA VAL A 190 3.39 14.07 -8.35
C VAL A 190 3.13 14.04 -6.85
N ARG A 191 1.86 14.20 -6.46
CA ARG A 191 1.42 14.11 -5.06
C ARG A 191 1.79 12.76 -4.45
N SER A 192 1.55 11.66 -5.17
CA SER A 192 1.90 10.31 -4.67
C SER A 192 3.41 10.16 -4.44
N LEU A 193 4.26 10.72 -5.30
CA LEU A 193 5.71 10.71 -5.09
C LEU A 193 6.12 11.58 -3.90
N PHE A 194 5.48 12.72 -3.71
CA PHE A 194 5.71 13.57 -2.53
C PHE A 194 5.26 12.88 -1.24
N GLU A 195 4.18 12.10 -1.25
CA GLU A 195 3.76 11.26 -0.13
C GLU A 195 4.84 10.25 0.25
N ILE A 196 5.50 9.62 -0.73
CA ILE A 196 6.62 8.69 -0.49
C ILE A 196 7.79 9.43 0.16
N ILE A 197 8.23 10.56 -0.42
CA ILE A 197 9.35 11.37 0.12
C ILE A 197 9.04 11.77 1.57
N LEU A 198 7.84 12.30 1.81
CA LEU A 198 7.42 12.75 3.13
C LEU A 198 7.37 11.60 4.14
N LEU A 199 6.87 10.44 3.75
CA LEU A 199 6.84 9.26 4.61
C LEU A 199 8.25 8.82 5.01
N LEU A 200 9.15 8.66 4.03
CA LEU A 200 10.52 8.20 4.26
C LEU A 200 11.30 9.18 5.14
N ASP A 201 11.06 10.48 4.99
CA ASP A 201 11.73 11.49 5.81
C ASP A 201 11.13 11.63 7.20
N LEU A 202 9.82 11.81 7.30
CA LEU A 202 9.18 12.08 8.59
C LEU A 202 9.07 10.84 9.45
N LYS A 203 8.70 9.70 8.86
CA LYS A 203 8.51 8.46 9.62
C LYS A 203 9.83 7.71 9.77
N HIS A 204 10.73 7.81 8.79
CA HIS A 204 11.93 6.97 8.74
C HIS A 204 13.27 7.72 8.76
N GLY A 205 13.30 9.05 8.68
CA GLY A 205 14.53 9.84 8.83
C GLY A 205 15.54 9.64 7.69
N MET A 206 15.09 9.27 6.48
CA MET A 206 15.96 8.85 5.38
C MET A 206 16.61 9.99 4.58
N ASN A 207 16.25 11.26 4.83
CA ASN A 207 16.72 12.42 4.06
C ASN A 207 16.49 12.30 2.54
N THR A 208 15.48 11.54 2.14
CA THR A 208 15.02 11.30 0.77
C THR A 208 14.81 12.59 0.00
N PHE A 209 14.21 13.63 0.61
CA PHE A 209 14.06 14.93 -0.05
C PHE A 209 15.40 15.46 -0.56
N TYR A 210 16.44 15.46 0.28
CA TYR A 210 17.75 16.01 -0.07
C TYR A 210 18.42 15.20 -1.19
N HIS A 211 18.35 13.87 -1.11
CA HIS A 211 18.87 13.00 -2.16
C HIS A 211 18.17 13.25 -3.48
N VAL A 212 16.84 13.23 -3.50
CA VAL A 212 16.07 13.49 -4.72
C VAL A 212 16.38 14.87 -5.25
N PHE A 213 16.26 15.92 -4.43
CA PHE A 213 16.44 17.30 -4.86
C PHE A 213 17.81 17.58 -5.46
N LYS A 214 18.87 17.00 -4.88
CA LYS A 214 20.24 17.17 -5.38
C LYS A 214 20.39 16.61 -6.79
N GLU A 215 19.80 15.45 -7.05
CA GLU A 215 19.92 14.67 -8.30
C GLU A 215 18.93 15.10 -9.40
N LEU A 216 17.90 15.89 -9.08
CA LEU A 216 17.04 16.50 -10.12
C LEU A 216 17.86 17.42 -11.03
N SER A 217 17.43 17.58 -12.27
CA SER A 217 18.00 18.53 -13.22
C SER A 217 17.69 19.97 -12.82
N ASN A 218 18.63 20.87 -13.09
CA ASN A 218 18.52 22.29 -12.71
C ASN A 218 17.27 22.96 -13.30
N SER A 219 16.80 22.52 -14.47
CA SER A 219 15.59 23.03 -15.12
C SER A 219 14.31 22.76 -14.32
N ILE A 220 14.26 21.69 -13.52
CA ILE A 220 13.05 21.33 -12.76
C ILE A 220 13.13 21.62 -11.26
N LYS A 221 14.35 21.74 -10.68
CA LYS A 221 14.54 21.90 -9.22
C LYS A 221 13.67 23.01 -8.62
N LYS A 222 13.62 24.17 -9.28
CA LYS A 222 12.80 25.31 -8.82
C LYS A 222 11.31 24.98 -8.81
N GLU A 223 10.81 24.33 -9.85
CA GLU A 223 9.39 23.94 -9.91
C GLU A 223 9.08 22.86 -8.87
N PHE A 224 9.95 21.86 -8.73
CA PHE A 224 9.85 20.84 -7.70
C PHE A 224 9.80 21.47 -6.30
N ALA A 225 10.74 22.36 -5.96
CA ALA A 225 10.78 23.06 -4.67
C ALA A 225 9.48 23.81 -4.41
N THR A 226 9.01 24.58 -5.40
CA THR A 226 7.77 25.36 -5.31
C THR A 226 6.57 24.44 -5.02
N ARG A 227 6.42 23.35 -5.77
CA ARG A 227 5.32 22.39 -5.58
C ARG A 227 5.42 21.63 -4.28
N PHE A 228 6.63 21.27 -3.85
CA PHE A 228 6.84 20.57 -2.60
C PHE A 228 6.47 21.45 -1.41
N ILE A 229 6.85 22.74 -1.44
CA ILE A 229 6.45 23.74 -0.43
C ILE A 229 4.93 23.84 -0.34
N LEU A 230 4.23 24.00 -1.48
CA LEU A 230 2.76 24.04 -1.52
C LEU A 230 2.14 22.79 -0.91
N TYR A 231 2.69 21.63 -1.26
CA TYR A 231 2.21 20.36 -0.77
C TYR A 231 2.41 20.21 0.75
N LEU A 232 3.55 20.66 1.30
CA LEU A 232 3.79 20.65 2.74
C LEU A 232 2.83 21.59 3.47
N ASN A 233 2.63 22.82 2.96
CA ASN A 233 1.69 23.78 3.55
C ASN A 233 0.25 23.21 3.57
N TYR A 234 -0.20 22.60 2.47
CA TYR A 234 -1.50 21.92 2.43
C TYR A 234 -1.63 20.78 3.45
N LYS A 235 -0.57 20.00 3.67
CA LYS A 235 -0.58 18.89 4.65
C LYS A 235 -0.56 19.38 6.10
N GLU A 236 0.04 20.54 6.37
CA GLU A 236 -0.06 21.19 7.69
C GLU A 236 -1.52 21.50 8.03
N ILE A 237 -2.26 22.04 7.05
CA ILE A 237 -3.66 22.42 7.20
C ILE A 237 -4.57 21.20 7.47
N LEU A 238 -4.29 20.05 6.84
CA LEU A 238 -5.15 18.86 6.96
C LEU A 238 -4.88 17.97 8.17
N GLY A 239 -3.97 18.34 9.07
CA GLY A 239 -3.72 17.54 10.28
C GLY A 239 -3.19 16.13 9.94
N TYR A 240 -2.03 16.07 9.29
CA TYR A 240 -1.34 14.80 9.06
C TYR A 240 -1.23 14.00 10.38
N LYS A 241 -1.39 12.67 10.32
CA LYS A 241 -1.31 11.73 11.46
C LYS A 241 0.10 11.63 12.09
N LEU A 242 0.85 12.73 12.15
CA LEU A 242 2.16 12.85 12.77
C LEU A 242 2.10 13.88 13.90
N PRO A 243 2.98 13.76 14.92
CA PRO A 243 3.09 14.81 15.93
C PRO A 243 3.45 16.13 15.27
N TYR A 244 2.60 17.16 15.44
CA TYR A 244 2.75 18.49 14.82
C TYR A 244 4.18 19.02 14.91
N ARG A 245 4.81 18.89 16.09
CA ARG A 245 6.20 19.30 16.32
C ARG A 245 7.22 18.63 15.39
N LYS A 246 7.08 17.34 15.10
CA LYS A 246 8.02 16.60 14.22
C LYS A 246 7.89 17.06 12.77
N PHE A 247 6.65 17.28 12.33
CA PHE A 247 6.36 17.83 11.00
C PHE A 247 6.91 19.25 10.87
N PHE A 248 6.64 20.13 11.83
CA PHE A 248 7.09 21.52 11.83
C PHE A 248 8.62 21.63 11.73
N LEU A 249 9.36 20.87 12.55
CA LEU A 249 10.83 20.87 12.50
C LEU A 249 11.38 20.40 11.14
N PHE A 250 10.76 19.39 10.54
CA PHE A 250 11.12 18.95 9.19
C PHE A 250 10.81 20.05 8.16
N PHE A 251 9.61 20.64 8.21
CA PHE A 251 9.19 21.69 7.31
C PHE A 251 10.17 22.88 7.35
N GLU A 252 10.51 23.39 8.54
CA GLU A 252 11.52 24.44 8.68
C GLU A 252 12.88 24.04 8.07
N LYS A 253 13.31 22.80 8.30
CA LYS A 253 14.61 22.30 7.79
C LYS A 253 14.62 22.26 6.25
N ILE A 254 13.51 21.84 5.64
CA ILE A 254 13.34 21.83 4.18
C ILE A 254 13.32 23.26 3.64
N LEU A 255 12.56 24.16 4.26
CA LEU A 255 12.49 25.57 3.83
C LEU A 255 13.84 26.27 3.90
N LYS A 256 14.56 26.12 5.02
CA LYS A 256 15.92 26.68 5.18
C LYS A 256 16.84 26.21 4.04
N TYR A 257 16.77 24.93 3.68
CA TYR A 257 17.57 24.39 2.59
C TYR A 257 17.14 24.93 1.22
N ILE A 258 15.85 24.92 0.91
CA ILE A 258 15.33 25.47 -0.35
C ILE A 258 15.69 26.96 -0.49
N TYR A 259 15.62 27.74 0.58
CA TYR A 259 15.92 29.18 0.57
C TYR A 259 17.39 29.55 0.53
N LEU A 260 18.28 28.58 0.79
CA LEU A 260 19.70 28.74 0.51
C LEU A 260 19.96 28.58 -0.99
N GLU A 261 19.31 27.61 -1.63
CA GLU A 261 19.48 27.31 -3.06
C GLU A 261 18.67 28.25 -3.97
N TYR A 262 17.48 28.68 -3.52
CA TYR A 262 16.52 29.51 -4.25
C TYR A 262 15.96 30.63 -3.33
N PRO A 263 16.75 31.68 -3.04
CA PRO A 263 16.34 32.76 -2.14
C PRO A 263 15.05 33.48 -2.55
N GLU A 264 14.74 33.52 -3.85
CA GLU A 264 13.53 34.15 -4.38
C GLU A 264 12.23 33.44 -3.96
N LEU A 265 12.32 32.18 -3.49
CA LEU A 265 11.16 31.46 -2.97
C LEU A 265 10.78 31.86 -1.53
N ARG A 266 11.54 32.74 -0.87
CA ARG A 266 11.17 33.27 0.46
C ARG A 266 9.86 34.05 0.42
N ASP A 267 9.70 34.90 -0.59
CA ASP A 267 8.49 35.72 -0.75
C ASP A 267 7.28 34.88 -1.17
N PHE A 268 7.52 33.70 -1.75
CA PHE A 268 6.47 32.77 -2.16
C PHE A 268 5.64 32.23 -0.98
N LEU A 269 6.25 31.93 0.17
CA LEU A 269 5.48 31.51 1.36
C LEU A 269 4.61 32.65 1.91
N ASN A 270 5.14 33.87 1.96
CA ASN A 270 4.39 35.04 2.40
C ASN A 270 3.14 35.25 1.52
N LEU A 271 3.24 34.99 0.21
CA LEU A 271 2.10 35.02 -0.72
C LEU A 271 1.07 33.91 -0.44
N ILE A 272 1.51 32.71 -0.05
CA ILE A 272 0.61 31.63 0.35
C ILE A 272 -0.13 31.99 1.65
N GLU A 273 0.58 32.46 2.67
CA GLU A 273 0.01 32.80 3.98
C GLU A 273 -0.97 33.98 3.92
N THR A 274 -0.75 34.90 2.99
CA THR A 274 -1.66 36.04 2.75
C THR A 274 -2.83 35.71 1.82
N GLY A 275 -2.94 34.47 1.33
CA GLY A 275 -4.02 34.00 0.45
C GLY A 275 -3.91 34.48 -1.00
N TYR A 276 -2.74 34.97 -1.42
CA TYR A 276 -2.48 35.63 -2.71
C TYR A 276 -2.00 34.67 -3.81
N LEU A 277 -2.46 33.42 -3.80
CA LEU A 277 -2.20 32.50 -4.91
C LEU A 277 -3.33 32.55 -5.92
N ASP A 278 -3.04 33.14 -7.08
CA ASP A 278 -3.90 33.12 -8.25
C ASP A 278 -4.13 31.67 -8.73
N GLY A 279 -5.33 31.38 -9.26
CA GLY A 279 -5.89 30.03 -9.48
C GLY A 279 -5.09 29.03 -10.34
N ASN A 280 -3.90 29.40 -10.83
CA ASN A 280 -2.98 28.58 -11.61
C ASN A 280 -2.02 27.72 -10.76
N ILE A 281 -1.96 27.93 -9.44
CA ILE A 281 -1.02 27.24 -8.51
C ILE A 281 -1.77 26.30 -7.53
N SER A 282 -3.02 25.97 -7.84
CA SER A 282 -3.83 25.03 -7.06
C SER A 282 -3.33 23.59 -7.19
N LEU A 283 -3.08 22.92 -6.06
CA LEU A 283 -3.02 21.44 -5.95
C LEU A 283 -4.42 20.82 -5.77
N ASP A 284 -5.46 21.66 -5.70
CA ASP A 284 -6.84 21.25 -5.46
C ASP A 284 -7.57 20.97 -6.79
N ASP A 285 -7.98 19.72 -6.94
CA ASP A 285 -9.07 19.26 -7.80
C ASP A 285 -10.46 19.71 -7.29
N ARG A 286 -10.56 20.79 -6.50
CA ARG A 286 -11.84 21.33 -6.01
C ARG A 286 -12.73 21.94 -7.12
N PHE A 287 -12.33 21.81 -8.39
CA PHE A 287 -13.14 22.16 -9.56
C PHE A 287 -13.78 20.95 -10.29
N LEU A 288 -13.57 19.70 -9.84
CA LEU A 288 -14.16 18.52 -10.50
C LEU A 288 -15.39 17.92 -9.79
N TYR A 289 -15.69 18.33 -8.56
CA TYR A 289 -17.00 18.06 -7.96
C TYR A 289 -17.83 19.33 -8.07
N GLY A 290 -18.55 19.41 -9.20
CA GLY A 290 -19.51 20.47 -9.45
C GLY A 290 -20.48 20.61 -8.28
N THR A 291 -20.48 21.79 -7.67
CA THR A 291 -21.66 22.34 -7.03
C THR A 291 -22.67 22.70 -8.14
N THR A 292 -23.55 21.75 -8.44
CA THR A 292 -24.98 21.96 -8.73
C THR A 292 -25.70 20.63 -8.55
#